data_AF-D6S9A0-F1
#
_entry.id   AF-D6S9A0-F1
#
_cell.length_a   1.000
_cell.length_b   1.000
_cell.length_c   1.000
_cell.angle_alpha   90.00
_cell.angle_beta   90.00
_cell.angle_gamma   90.00
#
_symmetry.space_group_name_H-M   'P 1'
#
loop_
_entity.id
_entity.type
_entity.pdbx_description
1 polymer ?
#
loop_
_entity_poly.entity_id
_entity_poly.type
_entity_poly.pdbx_seq_one_letter_code
_entity_poly.pdbx_strand_id
1 'polypeptide(L)'
;MNKTKNKSVWTLIIGVVCLVIAFILKDFEFGFLGNLRPIGFVTIYICPIVGIIGIVFSLIEKSVARALLNFLLVLAFPIIMLVGHLFIK
;
A
#
# COMPACT_ATOMS: atom_id res chain seq x y z
N MET A 1 -28.38 1.41 -0.23
CA MET A 1 -26.92 1.22 -0.16
C MET A 1 -26.25 2.37 -0.93
N ASN A 2 -25.67 3.34 -0.22
CA ASN A 2 -25.27 4.63 -0.80
C ASN A 2 -23.98 4.49 -1.61
N LYS A 3 -24.07 4.53 -2.95
CA LYS A 3 -22.99 4.19 -3.92
C LYS A 3 -21.72 5.04 -3.83
N THR A 4 -21.73 6.14 -3.08
CA THR A 4 -20.58 7.06 -2.95
C THR A 4 -19.65 6.74 -1.78
N LYS A 5 -20.02 5.82 -0.87
CA LYS A 5 -19.26 5.51 0.35
C LYS A 5 -18.23 4.38 0.21
N ASN A 6 -17.65 4.16 -0.97
CA ASN A 6 -16.71 3.05 -1.17
C ASN A 6 -15.37 3.48 -1.80
N LYS A 7 -15.11 4.78 -1.98
CA LYS A 7 -13.90 5.25 -2.66
C LYS A 7 -12.65 4.91 -1.86
N SER A 8 -12.71 5.08 -0.54
CA SER A 8 -11.61 4.71 0.36
C SER A 8 -11.33 3.20 0.40
N VAL A 9 -12.35 2.38 0.14
CA VAL A 9 -12.22 0.92 0.05
C VAL A 9 -11.57 0.55 -1.27
N TRP A 10 -11.97 1.19 -2.38
CA TRP A 10 -11.34 0.97 -3.68
C TRP A 10 -9.86 1.37 -3.68
N THR A 11 -9.50 2.51 -3.09
CA THR A 11 -8.08 2.90 -2.96
C THR A 11 -7.30 1.88 -2.13
N LEU A 12 -7.88 1.39 -1.03
CA LEU A 12 -7.27 0.34 -0.22
C LEU A 12 -7.03 -0.94 -1.05
N ILE A 13 -8.05 -1.40 -1.78
CA ILE A 13 -7.95 -2.60 -2.62
C ILE A 13 -6.86 -2.43 -3.68
N ILE A 14 -6.82 -1.29 -4.37
CA ILE A 14 -5.80 -1.01 -5.39
C ILE A 14 -4.40 -1.09 -4.76
N GLY A 15 -4.20 -0.43 -3.62
CA GLY A 15 -2.93 -0.46 -2.91
C GLY A 15 -2.49 -1.87 -2.50
N VAL A 16 -3.41 -2.66 -1.95
CA VAL A 16 -3.14 -4.06 -1.56
C VAL A 16 -2.85 -4.93 -2.78
N VAL A 17 -3.59 -4.78 -3.87
CA VAL A 17 -3.35 -5.54 -5.12
C VAL A 17 -1.96 -5.22 -5.68
N CYS A 18 -1.59 -3.93 -5.75
CA CYS A 18 -0.24 -3.53 -6.16
C CYS A 18 0.83 -4.16 -5.24
N LEU A 19 0.59 -4.17 -3.93
CA LEU A 19 1.52 -4.76 -2.96
C LEU A 19 1.69 -6.27 -3.15
N VAL A 20 0.59 -7.00 -3.35
CA VAL A 20 0.61 -8.45 -3.60
C VAL A 20 1.35 -8.77 -4.90
N ILE A 21 1.08 -8.02 -5.97
CA ILE A 21 1.80 -8.19 -7.24
C ILE A 21 3.30 -7.94 -7.06
N ALA A 22 3.66 -6.86 -6.35
CA ALA A 22 5.06 -6.53 -6.09
C ALA A 22 5.77 -7.58 -5.21
N PHE A 23 5.04 -8.22 -4.30
CA PHE A 23 5.55 -9.31 -3.48
C PHE A 23 5.82 -10.57 -4.31
N ILE A 24 4.91 -10.93 -5.22
CA ILE A 24 5.09 -12.05 -6.15
C ILE A 24 6.29 -11.80 -7.07
N LEU A 25 6.45 -10.55 -7.53
CA LEU A 25 7.53 -10.14 -8.40
C LEU A 25 8.80 -9.71 -7.65
N LYS A 26 8.94 -9.98 -6.35
CA LYS A 26 10.04 -9.42 -5.54
C LYS A 26 11.45 -9.75 -6.06
N ASP A 27 11.60 -10.88 -6.75
CA ASP A 27 12.86 -11.39 -7.30
C ASP A 27 13.05 -11.01 -8.78
N PHE A 28 12.07 -10.30 -9.38
CA PHE A 28 12.16 -9.84 -10.76
C PHE A 28 12.89 -8.50 -10.82
N GLU A 29 13.92 -8.42 -11.67
CA GLU A 29 14.68 -7.19 -11.89
C GLU A 29 14.11 -6.45 -13.09
N PHE A 30 13.56 -5.26 -12.84
CA PHE A 30 13.18 -4.36 -13.92
C PHE A 30 14.37 -3.49 -14.29
N GLY A 31 14.91 -3.65 -15.50
CA GLY A 31 16.08 -2.90 -15.97
C GLY A 31 15.93 -1.37 -15.92
N PHE A 32 14.70 -0.84 -15.91
CA PHE A 32 14.44 0.60 -15.76
C PHE A 32 14.44 1.10 -14.30
N LEU A 33 14.29 0.20 -13.32
CA LEU A 33 14.32 0.51 -11.87
C LEU A 33 15.73 0.40 -11.28
N GLY A 34 16.73 0.03 -12.10
CA GLY A 34 18.09 -0.24 -11.63
C GLY A 34 18.09 -1.34 -10.57
N ASN A 35 18.70 -1.07 -9.41
CA ASN A 35 18.76 -2.00 -8.28
C ASN A 35 17.51 -1.98 -7.37
N LEU A 36 16.49 -1.17 -7.70
CA LEU A 36 15.30 -1.07 -6.86
C LEU A 36 14.36 -2.25 -7.10
N ARG A 37 14.23 -3.11 -6.09
CA ARG A 37 13.31 -4.26 -6.17
C ARG A 37 11.85 -3.79 -6.30
N PRO A 38 11.00 -4.55 -7.01
CA PRO A 38 9.59 -4.18 -7.23
C PRO A 38 8.83 -3.92 -5.93
N ILE A 39 9.09 -4.74 -4.92
CA ILE A 39 8.49 -4.58 -3.58
C ILE A 39 8.92 -3.27 -2.91
N GLY A 40 10.18 -2.85 -3.09
CA GLY A 40 10.68 -1.56 -2.60
C GLY A 40 10.00 -0.40 -3.33
N PHE A 41 9.90 -0.47 -4.66
CA PHE A 41 9.24 0.57 -5.45
C PHE A 41 7.77 0.77 -5.03
N VAL A 42 7.01 -0.32 -4.93
CA VAL A 42 5.59 -0.23 -4.57
C VAL A 42 5.39 0.25 -3.14
N THR A 43 6.18 -0.24 -2.18
CA THR A 43 6.02 0.15 -0.77
C THR A 43 6.50 1.55 -0.46
N ILE A 44 7.52 2.06 -1.17
CA ILE A 44 8.09 3.40 -0.94
C ILE A 44 7.31 4.49 -1.69
N TYR A 45 6.77 4.18 -2.88
CA TYR A 45 6.12 5.19 -3.73
C TYR A 45 4.61 4.95 -3.87
N ILE A 46 4.21 3.79 -4.38
CA ILE A 46 2.80 3.55 -4.76
C ILE A 46 1.89 3.47 -3.54
N CYS A 47 2.24 2.67 -2.52
CA CYS A 47 1.44 2.48 -1.32
C CYS A 47 1.23 3.79 -0.53
N PRO A 48 2.24 4.66 -0.31
CA PRO A 48 2.05 5.96 0.30
C PRO A 48 1.12 6.88 -0.49
N ILE A 49 1.29 6.97 -1.81
CA ILE A 49 0.44 7.83 -2.65
C ILE A 49 -1.02 7.36 -2.60
N VAL A 50 -1.27 6.07 -2.83
CA VAL A 50 -2.62 5.51 -2.81
C VAL A 50 -3.23 5.54 -1.41
N GLY A 51 -2.42 5.29 -0.37
CA GLY A 51 -2.82 5.35 1.03
C GLY A 51 -3.25 6.75 1.45
N ILE A 52 -2.49 7.79 1.10
CA ILE A 52 -2.86 9.19 1.40
C ILE A 52 -4.19 9.54 0.72
N ILE A 53 -4.37 9.20 -0.56
CA ILE A 53 -5.64 9.42 -1.28
C ILE A 53 -6.79 8.69 -0.57
N GLY A 54 -6.56 7.45 -0.13
CA GLY A 54 -7.53 6.66 0.60
C GLY A 54 -7.87 7.21 1.98
N ILE A 55 -6.90 7.79 2.71
CA ILE A 55 -7.14 8.50 3.97
C ILE A 55 -8.05 9.69 3.72
N VAL A 56 -7.78 10.52 2.70
CA VAL A 56 -8.61 11.69 2.35
C VAL A 56 -10.05 11.24 2.07
N PHE A 57 -10.25 10.19 1.27
CA PHE A 57 -11.60 9.65 1.04
C PHE A 57 -12.24 9.08 2.30
N SER A 58 -11.46 8.45 3.19
CA SER A 58 -11.97 7.88 4.44
C SER A 58 -12.47 8.96 5.40
N LEU A 59 -11.78 10.11 5.45
CA LEU A 59 -12.19 11.27 6.24
C LEU A 59 -13.50 11.86 5.71
N ILE A 60 -13.64 11.98 4.37
CA ILE A 60 -14.89 12.43 3.72
C ILE A 60 -16.05 11.45 4.02
N GLU A 61 -15.76 10.15 4.01
CA GLU A 61 -16.74 9.09 4.31
C GLU A 61 -17.04 8.93 5.81
N LYS A 62 -16.34 9.69 6.68
CA LYS A 62 -16.42 9.64 8.15
C LYS A 62 -16.14 8.25 8.73
N SER A 63 -15.24 7.49 8.11
CA SER A 63 -14.89 6.13 8.53
C SER A 63 -13.47 6.08 9.08
N VAL A 64 -13.35 6.09 10.41
CA VAL A 64 -12.06 5.99 11.11
C VAL A 64 -11.37 4.66 10.81
N ALA A 65 -12.13 3.56 10.75
CA ALA A 65 -11.59 2.24 10.42
C ALA A 65 -10.90 2.23 9.05
N ARG A 66 -11.50 2.85 8.03
CA ARG A 66 -10.92 2.92 6.68
C ARG A 66 -9.74 3.88 6.61
N ALA A 67 -9.77 4.96 7.37
CA ALA A 67 -8.63 5.86 7.48
C ALA A 67 -7.43 5.12 8.09
N LEU A 68 -7.65 4.32 9.13
CA LEU A 68 -6.60 3.52 9.77
C LEU A 68 -6.03 2.46 8.83
N LEU A 69 -6.89 1.76 8.07
CA LEU A 69 -6.42 0.78 7.07
C LEU A 69 -5.58 1.42 5.96
N ASN A 70 -6.00 2.58 5.45
CA ASN A 70 -5.21 3.31 4.45
C ASN A 70 -3.94 3.91 5.06
N PHE A 71 -3.93 4.26 6.35
CA PHE A 71 -2.72 4.66 7.06
C PHE A 71 -1.71 3.52 7.21
N LEU A 72 -2.17 2.30 7.52
CA LEU A 72 -1.32 1.11 7.50
C LEU A 72 -0.71 0.87 6.12
N LEU A 73 -1.46 1.17 5.04
CA LEU A 73 -0.93 1.09 3.68
C LEU A 73 0.18 2.12 3.43
N VAL A 74 0.08 3.34 3.97
CA VAL A 74 1.19 4.33 3.92
C VAL A 74 2.42 3.81 4.66
N LEU A 75 2.21 3.10 5.77
CA LEU A 75 3.29 2.48 6.55
C LEU A 75 3.74 1.12 5.99
N ALA A 76 3.33 0.73 4.78
CA ALA A 76 3.68 -0.58 4.23
C ALA A 76 5.20 -0.82 4.17
N PHE A 77 5.99 0.20 3.81
CA PHE A 77 7.46 0.08 3.77
C PHE A 77 8.07 -0.23 5.14
N PRO A 78 7.91 0.60 6.19
CA PRO A 78 8.48 0.30 7.50
C PRO A 78 7.93 -1.00 8.09
N ILE A 79 6.67 -1.36 7.84
CA ILE A 79 6.08 -2.62 8.29
C ILE A 79 6.80 -3.81 7.62
N ILE A 80 6.93 -3.82 6.30
CA ILE A 80 7.57 -4.93 5.58
C ILE A 80 9.05 -5.04 5.93
N MET A 81 9.74 -3.90 6.11
CA MET A 81 11.13 -3.89 6.56
C MET A 81 11.28 -4.49 7.95
N LEU A 82 10.41 -4.11 8.90
CA LEU A 82 10.40 -4.66 10.26
C LEU A 82 10.11 -6.16 10.25
N VAL A 83 9.11 -6.59 9.48
CA VAL A 83 8.76 -8.01 9.29
C VAL A 83 9.97 -8.76 8.72
N GLY A 84 10.59 -8.27 7.64
CA GLY A 84 11.78 -8.87 7.06
C GLY A 84 12.91 -9.04 8.07
N HIS A 85 13.19 -8.01 8.87
CA HIS A 85 14.20 -8.06 9.92
C HIS A 85 13.88 -9.09 11.03
N LEU A 86 12.61 -9.26 11.41
CA LEU A 86 12.19 -10.23 12.42
C LEU A 86 12.26 -11.69 11.91
N PHE A 87 11.98 -11.92 10.63
CA PHE A 87 11.97 -13.26 10.03
C PHE A 87 13.34 -13.70 9.50
N ILE A 88 14.22 -12.78 9.09
CA ILE A 88 15.57 -13.07 8.55
C ILE A 88 16.60 -13.09 9.70
N LYS A 89 16.26 -13.76 10.81
CA LYS A 89 17.22 -14.03 11.88
C LYS A 89 18.20 -15.12 11.44
#